data_AF-B0XC64-F1
#
_entry.id   AF-B0XC64-F1
#
_cell.length_a   1.000
_cell.length_b   1.000
_cell.length_c   1.000
_cell.angle_alpha   90.00
_cell.angle_beta   90.00
_cell.angle_gamma   90.00
#
_symmetry.space_group_name_H-M   'P 1'
#
loop_
_entity.id
_entity.type
_entity.pdbx_description
1 polymer ?
#
loop_
_entity_poly.entity_id
_entity_poly.type
_entity_poly.pdbx_seq_one_letter_code
_entity_poly.pdbx_strand_id
1 'polypeptide(L)' 'MRKGKVIVDSAIKQIDMMLPEDIAEPTVKAFNMCRNSADGIKNNCEAAYAFLKCNRDNNPKFFFA' A
#
# COMPACT_ATOMS: atom_id res chain seq x y z
N MET A 1 -3.12 6.41 -4.95
CA MET A 1 -2.82 5.87 -6.30
C MET A 1 -3.18 6.88 -7.38
N ARG A 2 -2.61 6.80 -8.58
CA ARG A 2 -3.00 7.62 -9.75
C ARG A 2 -3.12 6.74 -10.99
N LYS A 3 -4.29 6.71 -11.63
CA LYS A 3 -4.60 5.86 -12.81
C LYS A 3 -4.18 4.39 -12.60
N GLY A 4 -4.61 3.79 -11.50
CA GLY A 4 -4.31 2.38 -11.19
C GLY A 4 -2.88 2.09 -10.73
N LYS A 5 -1.95 3.06 -10.81
CA LYS A 5 -0.57 2.90 -10.34
C LYS A 5 -0.39 3.39 -8.91
N VAL A 6 0.27 2.59 -8.10
CA VAL A 6 0.70 2.96 -6.75
C VAL A 6 1.93 3.85 -6.87
N ILE A 7 1.93 4.98 -6.16
CA ILE A 7 3.08 5.88 -6.08
C ILE A 7 3.63 5.74 -4.67
N VAL A 8 4.47 4.72 -4.46
CA VAL A 8 4.87 4.26 -3.11
C VAL A 8 5.51 5.37 -2.30
N ASP A 9 6.44 6.14 -2.86
CA ASP A 9 7.14 7.19 -2.09
C ASP A 9 6.21 8.32 -1.65
N SER A 10 5.18 8.63 -2.44
CA SER A 10 4.14 9.59 -2.03
C SER A 10 3.22 9.01 -0.95
N ALA A 11 2.93 7.70 -1.04
CA ALA A 11 2.13 7.02 -0.03
C ALA A 11 2.87 6.88 1.31
N ILE A 12 4.18 6.62 1.29
CA ILE A 12 5.02 6.57 2.51
C ILE A 12 4.93 7.90 3.26
N LYS A 13 5.07 9.03 2.56
CA LYS A 13 4.89 10.35 3.21
C LYS A 13 3.52 10.52 3.86
N GLN A 14 2.46 9.99 3.26
CA GLN A 14 1.12 10.04 3.85
C GLN A 14 0.99 9.13 5.07
N ILE A 15 1.60 7.93 5.03
CA ILE A 15 1.64 7.00 6.15
C ILE A 15 2.32 7.66 7.36
N ASP A 16 3.50 8.25 7.15
CA ASP A 16 4.27 8.90 8.22
C ASP A 16 3.53 10.09 8.86
N MET A 17 2.66 10.77 8.11
CA MET A 17 1.88 11.90 8.61
C MET A 17 0.57 11.50 9.32
N MET A 18 -0.01 10.35 8.95
CA MET A 18 -1.39 10.01 9.33
C MET A 18 -1.47 8.88 10.35
N LEU A 19 -0.48 8.00 10.40
CA LEU A 19 -0.52 6.82 11.27
C LEU A 19 0.43 7.01 12.46
N PRO A 20 0.05 6.51 13.64
CA PRO A 20 0.99 6.34 14.76
C PRO A 20 2.20 5.51 14.34
N GLU A 21 3.38 5.79 14.91
CA GLU A 21 4.65 5.16 14.54
C GLU A 21 4.58 3.63 14.54
N ASP A 22 3.94 3.06 15.56
CA ASP A 22 3.83 1.61 15.76
C ASP A 22 2.98 0.91 14.69
N ILE A 23 2.15 1.65 13.95
CA ILE A 23 1.37 1.20 12.79
C ILE A 23 2.06 1.62 11.48
N ALA A 24 2.68 2.80 11.44
CA ALA A 24 3.35 3.35 10.26
C ALA A 24 4.49 2.45 9.78
N GLU A 25 5.38 2.03 10.67
CA GLU A 25 6.55 1.20 10.32
C GLU A 25 6.19 -0.11 9.60
N PRO A 26 5.31 -0.98 10.14
CA PRO A 26 4.93 -2.21 9.43
C PRO A 26 4.12 -1.91 8.15
N THR A 27 3.41 -0.78 8.09
CA THR A 27 2.70 -0.34 6.88
C THR A 27 3.68 0.06 5.78
N VAL A 28 4.70 0.86 6.07
CA VAL A 28 5.75 1.23 5.10
C VAL A 28 6.49 -0.01 4.58
N LYS A 29 6.79 -0.97 5.46
CA LYS A 29 7.42 -2.24 5.06
C LYS A 29 6.55 -3.00 4.06
N ALA A 30 5.26 -3.16 4.34
CA ALA A 30 4.32 -3.84 3.43
C ALA A 30 4.16 -3.07 2.11
N PHE A 31 4.08 -1.75 2.13
CA PHE A 31 4.00 -0.91 0.92
C PHE A 31 5.21 -1.12 -0.01
N ASN A 32 6.41 -1.25 0.55
CA ASN A 32 7.61 -1.53 -0.22
C ASN A 32 7.62 -2.95 -0.79
N MET A 33 7.24 -3.96 0.01
CA MET A 33 7.14 -5.35 -0.44
C MET A 33 6.12 -5.52 -1.58
N CYS A 34 5.02 -4.76 -1.53
CA CYS A 34 3.90 -4.88 -2.46
C CYS A 34 3.97 -3.92 -3.65
N ARG A 35 5.08 -3.18 -3.84
CA ARG A 35 5.20 -2.11 -4.86
C ARG A 35 4.77 -2.54 -6.27
N ASN A 36 5.03 -3.78 -6.64
CA ASN A 36 4.79 -4.34 -7.97
C ASN A 36 3.61 -5.33 -8.02
N SER A 37 2.83 -5.46 -6.94
CA SER A 37 1.77 -6.49 -6.84
C SER A 37 0.58 -6.24 -7.77
N ALA A 38 0.54 -5.09 -8.44
CA ALA A 38 -0.50 -4.68 -9.37
C ALA A 38 0.03 -4.51 -10.81
N ASP A 39 1.28 -4.89 -11.08
CA ASP A 39 1.88 -4.76 -12.41
C ASP A 39 1.11 -5.59 -13.45
N GLY A 40 0.83 -4.97 -14.60
CA GLY A 40 0.06 -5.60 -15.68
C GLY A 40 -1.46 -5.55 -15.53
N ILE A 41 -2.00 -5.16 -14.36
CA ILE A 41 -3.44 -5.02 -14.16
C ILE A 41 -3.95 -3.72 -14.79
N LYS A 42 -4.83 -3.83 -15.79
CA LYS A 42 -5.36 -2.68 -16.53
C LYS A 42 -6.51 -1.97 -15.81
N ASN A 43 -7.33 -2.74 -15.08
CA ASN A 43 -8.45 -2.18 -14.35
C ASN A 43 -7.95 -1.50 -13.06
N ASN A 44 -8.31 -0.22 -12.89
CA ASN A 44 -7.82 0.57 -11.75
C ASN A 44 -8.26 0.01 -10.39
N CYS A 45 -9.49 -0.52 -10.30
CA CYS A 45 -10.04 -1.06 -9.07
C CYS A 45 -9.41 -2.39 -8.71
N GLU A 46 -9.19 -3.26 -9.71
CA GLU A 46 -8.47 -4.53 -9.52
C GLU A 46 -7.02 -4.31 -9.11
N ALA A 47 -6.35 -3.32 -9.72
CA ALA A 47 -4.99 -2.93 -9.35
C ALA A 47 -4.93 -2.46 -7.88
N ALA A 48 -5.89 -1.63 -7.46
CA ALA A 48 -6.02 -1.20 -6.07
C ALA A 48 -6.21 -2.38 -5.12
N TYR A 49 -7.11 -3.29 -5.47
CA TYR A 49 -7.46 -4.43 -4.63
C TYR A 49 -6.30 -5.43 -4.53
N ALA A 50 -5.58 -5.70 -5.62
CA ALA A 50 -4.39 -6.54 -5.62
C ALA A 50 -3.30 -5.97 -4.70
N PHE A 51 -3.07 -4.65 -4.76
CA PHE A 51 -2.16 -3.96 -3.86
C PHE A 51 -2.62 -4.04 -2.39
N LEU A 52 -3.90 -3.77 -2.13
CA LEU A 52 -4.46 -3.81 -0.78
C LEU A 52 -4.35 -5.21 -0.16
N LYS A 53 -4.68 -6.25 -0.93
CA LYS A 53 -4.57 -7.64 -0.51
C LYS A 53 -3.13 -8.00 -0.14
N CYS A 54 -2.17 -7.64 -0.99
CA CYS A 54 -0.76 -7.86 -0.69
C CYS A 54 -0.34 -7.17 0.63
N ASN A 55 -0.79 -5.93 0.85
CA ASN A 55 -0.50 -5.21 2.09
C ASN A 55 -1.09 -5.91 3.31
N ARG A 56 -2.36 -6.35 3.24
CA ARG A 56 -3.00 -7.10 4.33
C ARG A 56 -2.23 -8.38 4.66
N ASP A 57 -1.81 -9.12 3.64
CA ASP A 57 -1.14 -10.41 3.81
C ASP A 57 0.29 -10.24 4.37
N ASN A 58 0.90 -9.05 4.24
CA ASN A 58 2.28 -8.76 4.66
C ASN A 58 2.40 -7.68 5.75
N ASN A 59 1.29 -7.22 6.34
CA ASN A 59 1.27 -6.22 7.40
C ASN A 59 0.55 -6.78 8.65
N PRO A 60 1.27 -7.16 9.72
CA PRO A 60 0.66 -7.70 10.93
C PRO A 60 -0.21 -6.69 11.69
N LYS A 61 -0.04 -5.39 11.43
CA LYS A 61 -0.86 -4.30 11.98
C LYS A 61 -1.65 -3.59 10.89
N PHE A 62 -2.13 -4.37 9.92
CA PHE A 62 -2.88 -3.82 8.80
C PHE A 62 -4.07 -2.98 9.27
N PHE A 63 -4.10 -1.73 8.80
CA PHE A 63 -5.18 -0.79 9.00
C PHE A 63 -5.55 -0.18 7.64
N PHE A 64 -6.85 -0.06 7.36
CA PHE A 64 -7.36 0.54 6.15
C PHE A 64 -8.75 1.12 6.42
N ALA A 65 -9.00 2.34 5.93
CA ALA A 65 -10.25 3.08 6.05
C ALA A 65 -10.98 3.18 4.70
#